data_AF-A0A1B6JKE5-F1
#
_entry.id   AF-A0A1B6JKE5-F1
#
_cell.length_a   1.000
_cell.length_b   1.000
_cell.length_c   1.000
_cell.angle_alpha   90.00
_cell.angle_beta   90.00
_cell.angle_gamma   90.00
#
_symmetry.space_group_name_H-M   'P 1'
#
loop_
_entity.id
_entity.type
_entity.pdbx_description
1 polymer ?
#
loop_
_entity_poly.entity_id
_entity_poly.type
_entity_poly.pdbx_seq_one_letter_code
_entity_poly.pdbx_strand_id
1 'polypeptide(L)'
;VPTFSPKLSSRVLKASVDVMAQLNDQQKKAIFRTLAADHYILIKGMPGTGKTATVVALVQLAVRLGLSVLITSHTHSAVDNVLLKLRGLVDFLRLGAVHKLHPELTDYGETRQVFSSPQEMQAFYDSKNVVAVTCLGSSHPLLTRRQFDLCIVDESGQVLQPTVLRPLFSARKFILIGDPEQLPPLVRSTKAKELGLGQSLFARLDRPAVTSELSLQYRMNQRITDLANTLTYNGRLQCGSPEVASATLSLPKPLVDQPDWVSRALGSSLDQAVIVLDTGKTEAVDCTNVAETEVVLKIVTALGQGGVAGERVGVIAPYRAQVELLRKRTACLTGSSRIEVNTV
;
A
#
# COMPACT_ATOMS: atom_id res chain seq x y z
N VAL A 1 19.00 18.83 -9.67
CA VAL A 1 17.73 18.95 -8.89
C VAL A 1 16.61 19.09 -9.91
N PRO A 2 15.48 18.38 -9.80
CA PRO A 2 14.41 18.51 -10.79
C PRO A 2 13.84 19.92 -10.77
N THR A 3 13.52 20.41 -11.95
CA THR A 3 12.83 21.69 -12.16
C THR A 3 11.32 21.46 -12.21
N PHE A 4 10.57 22.53 -11.95
CA PHE A 4 9.11 22.51 -11.95
C PHE A 4 8.60 23.64 -12.83
N SER A 5 7.68 23.31 -13.72
CA SER A 5 6.96 24.29 -14.51
C SER A 5 6.23 25.28 -13.59
N PRO A 6 6.40 26.60 -13.78
CA PRO A 6 5.89 27.61 -12.84
C PRO A 6 4.38 27.74 -12.84
N LYS A 7 3.72 27.31 -13.93
CA LYS A 7 2.26 27.31 -14.07
C LYS A 7 1.81 26.03 -14.77
N LEU A 8 0.74 25.43 -14.25
CA LEU A 8 0.01 24.38 -14.96
C LEU A 8 -0.89 25.00 -16.03
N SER A 9 -1.09 24.30 -17.14
CA SER A 9 -1.95 24.77 -18.21
C SER A 9 -3.43 24.76 -17.79
N SER A 10 -4.24 25.63 -18.41
CA SER A 10 -5.70 25.66 -18.20
C SER A 10 -6.36 24.31 -18.49
N ARG A 11 -5.82 23.56 -19.46
CA ARG A 11 -6.24 22.19 -19.79
C ARG A 11 -6.09 21.24 -18.58
N VAL A 12 -4.98 21.31 -17.85
CA VAL A 12 -4.76 20.51 -16.64
C VAL A 12 -5.79 20.83 -15.57
N LEU A 13 -6.00 22.13 -15.30
CA LEU A 13 -6.96 22.58 -14.29
C LEU A 13 -8.38 22.10 -14.63
N LYS A 14 -8.83 22.30 -15.88
CA LYS A 14 -10.15 21.87 -16.33
C LYS A 14 -10.35 20.35 -16.22
N ALA A 15 -9.35 19.56 -16.63
CA ALA A 15 -9.43 18.10 -16.59
C ALA A 15 -9.38 17.51 -15.17
N SER A 16 -8.96 18.29 -14.17
CA SER A 16 -8.74 17.84 -12.79
C SER A 16 -9.94 17.99 -11.86
N VAL A 17 -10.91 18.85 -12.20
CA VAL A 17 -11.99 19.29 -11.29
C VAL A 17 -12.76 18.11 -10.70
N ASP A 18 -13.23 17.21 -11.54
CA ASP A 18 -14.02 16.05 -11.16
C ASP A 18 -13.16 14.91 -10.61
N VAL A 19 -11.98 14.65 -11.21
CA VAL A 19 -11.05 13.61 -10.75
C VAL A 19 -10.57 13.85 -9.32
N MET A 20 -10.38 15.12 -8.94
CA MET A 20 -9.84 15.51 -7.64
C MET A 20 -10.90 15.94 -6.62
N ALA A 21 -12.19 15.86 -6.95
CA ALA A 21 -13.27 16.40 -6.12
C ALA A 21 -13.22 15.86 -4.68
N GLN A 22 -12.97 14.55 -4.54
CA GLN A 22 -12.95 13.83 -3.26
C GLN A 22 -11.57 13.81 -2.56
N LEU A 23 -10.55 14.46 -3.15
CA LEU A 23 -9.21 14.49 -2.58
C LEU A 23 -9.02 15.67 -1.63
N ASN A 24 -8.20 15.47 -0.61
CA ASN A 24 -7.78 16.57 0.27
C ASN A 24 -6.69 17.44 -0.40
N ASP A 25 -6.41 18.60 0.20
CA ASP A 25 -5.50 19.58 -0.37
C ASP A 25 -4.05 19.09 -0.49
N GLN A 26 -3.59 18.21 0.42
CA GLN A 26 -2.24 17.64 0.33
C GLN A 26 -2.12 16.73 -0.90
N GLN A 27 -3.12 15.88 -1.13
CA GLN A 27 -3.19 15.00 -2.29
C GLN A 27 -3.29 15.80 -3.59
N LYS A 28 -4.16 16.82 -3.65
CA LYS A 28 -4.30 17.74 -4.80
C LYS A 28 -2.97 18.42 -5.13
N LYS A 29 -2.31 19.00 -4.11
CA LYS A 29 -0.99 19.65 -4.26
C LYS A 29 0.07 18.66 -4.76
N ALA A 30 0.10 17.43 -4.24
CA ALA A 30 1.04 16.40 -4.67
C ALA A 30 0.84 16.04 -6.16
N ILE A 31 -0.41 15.90 -6.62
CA ILE A 31 -0.70 15.62 -8.04
C ILE A 31 -0.32 16.80 -8.94
N PHE A 32 -0.65 18.03 -8.55
CA PHE A 32 -0.28 19.20 -9.33
C PHE A 32 1.24 19.40 -9.42
N ARG A 33 1.95 19.22 -8.30
CA ARG A 33 3.42 19.29 -8.28
C ARG A 33 4.04 18.19 -9.13
N THR A 34 3.41 17.01 -9.17
CA THR A 34 3.80 15.92 -10.05
C THR A 34 3.69 16.28 -11.52
N LEU A 35 2.56 16.87 -11.94
CA LEU A 35 2.38 17.28 -13.34
C LEU A 35 3.35 18.40 -13.73
N ALA A 36 3.68 19.29 -12.79
CA ALA A 36 4.63 20.38 -12.98
C ALA A 36 6.10 19.92 -13.01
N ALA A 37 6.45 18.79 -12.37
CA ALA A 37 7.84 18.32 -12.31
C ALA A 37 8.35 17.93 -13.69
N ASP A 38 9.56 18.33 -14.08
CA ASP A 38 10.07 18.00 -15.42
C ASP A 38 10.64 16.57 -15.51
N HIS A 39 11.27 16.07 -14.43
CA HIS A 39 12.01 14.81 -14.43
C HIS A 39 11.50 13.80 -13.40
N TYR A 40 11.45 14.20 -12.13
CA TYR A 40 10.95 13.33 -11.06
C TYR A 40 10.43 14.11 -9.86
N ILE A 41 9.63 13.42 -9.06
CA ILE A 41 9.13 13.88 -7.77
C ILE A 41 8.91 12.67 -6.85
N LEU A 42 8.89 12.90 -5.55
CA LEU A 42 8.54 11.90 -4.55
C LEU A 42 7.21 12.28 -3.88
N ILE A 43 6.38 11.28 -3.61
CA ILE A 43 5.20 11.43 -2.74
C ILE A 43 5.44 10.58 -1.51
N LYS A 44 5.75 11.23 -0.39
CA LYS A 44 5.89 10.59 0.92
C LYS A 44 4.51 10.46 1.53
N GLY A 45 3.94 9.26 1.47
CA GLY A 45 2.62 8.99 2.02
C GLY A 45 2.68 8.12 3.26
N MET A 46 2.47 8.74 4.43
CA MET A 46 2.45 8.05 5.72
C MET A 46 1.28 7.03 5.81
N PRO A 47 1.21 6.16 6.83
CA PRO A 47 0.15 5.16 6.96
C PRO A 47 -1.26 5.79 6.93
N GLY A 48 -2.17 5.21 6.15
CA GLY A 48 -3.57 5.66 6.10
C GLY A 48 -3.83 6.96 5.31
N THR A 49 -2.82 7.57 4.67
CA THR A 49 -2.94 8.89 3.99
C THR A 49 -3.54 8.86 2.59
N GLY A 50 -3.99 7.68 2.12
CA GLY A 50 -4.62 7.55 0.81
C GLY A 50 -3.65 7.60 -0.38
N LYS A 51 -2.44 7.05 -0.25
CA LYS A 51 -1.46 6.88 -1.35
C LYS A 51 -2.12 6.33 -2.63
N THR A 52 -2.81 5.20 -2.52
CA THR A 52 -3.49 4.56 -3.66
C THR A 52 -4.56 5.46 -4.28
N ALA A 53 -5.32 6.23 -3.48
CA ALA A 53 -6.31 7.16 -4.02
C ALA A 53 -5.64 8.30 -4.81
N THR A 54 -4.49 8.79 -4.32
CA THR A 54 -3.66 9.79 -5.00
C THR A 54 -3.12 9.25 -6.32
N VAL A 55 -2.62 8.01 -6.32
CA VAL A 55 -2.14 7.31 -7.55
C VAL A 55 -3.27 7.18 -8.57
N VAL A 56 -4.43 6.69 -8.14
CA VAL A 56 -5.60 6.47 -9.01
C VAL A 56 -6.06 7.77 -9.68
N ALA A 57 -6.14 8.86 -8.93
CA ALA A 57 -6.49 10.17 -9.46
C ALA A 57 -5.43 10.72 -10.42
N LEU A 58 -4.14 10.55 -10.10
CA LEU A 58 -3.04 10.94 -10.96
C LEU A 58 -3.07 10.18 -12.29
N VAL A 59 -3.29 8.85 -12.28
CA VAL A 59 -3.38 8.03 -13.49
C VAL A 59 -4.55 8.48 -14.36
N GLN A 60 -5.74 8.66 -13.79
CA GLN A 60 -6.91 9.15 -14.52
C GLN A 60 -6.63 10.50 -15.20
N LEU A 61 -6.04 11.45 -14.46
CA LEU A 61 -5.71 12.75 -15.02
C LEU A 61 -4.63 12.67 -16.11
N ALA A 62 -3.59 11.85 -15.91
CA ALA A 62 -2.55 11.64 -16.92
C ALA A 62 -3.15 11.09 -18.23
N VAL A 63 -4.02 10.09 -18.15
CA VAL A 63 -4.70 9.51 -19.32
C VAL A 63 -5.60 10.54 -20.01
N ARG A 64 -6.37 11.35 -19.26
CA ARG A 64 -7.19 12.45 -19.84
C ARG A 64 -6.36 13.52 -20.55
N LEU A 65 -5.12 13.70 -20.12
CA LEU A 65 -4.17 14.60 -20.78
C LEU A 65 -3.49 13.95 -22.00
N GLY A 66 -3.77 12.68 -22.28
CA GLY A 66 -3.20 11.92 -23.39
C GLY A 66 -1.81 11.35 -23.08
N LEU A 67 -1.43 11.25 -21.81
CA LEU A 67 -0.15 10.71 -21.40
C LEU A 67 -0.21 9.19 -21.25
N SER A 68 0.88 8.54 -21.65
CA SER A 68 1.09 7.12 -21.40
C SER A 68 1.70 6.89 -20.01
N VAL A 69 1.19 5.89 -19.28
CA VAL A 69 1.56 5.63 -17.88
C VAL A 69 2.02 4.18 -17.67
N LEU A 70 3.20 4.02 -17.09
CA LEU A 70 3.72 2.76 -16.57
C LEU A 70 3.52 2.71 -15.05
N ILE A 71 2.69 1.79 -14.55
CA ILE A 71 2.48 1.57 -13.13
C ILE A 71 3.33 0.38 -12.67
N THR A 72 4.10 0.55 -11.60
CA THR A 72 4.92 -0.51 -11.06
C THR A 72 5.03 -0.48 -9.54
N SER A 73 5.41 -1.61 -8.95
CA SER A 73 5.64 -1.77 -7.52
C SER A 73 6.48 -3.01 -7.23
N HIS A 74 6.91 -3.18 -5.98
CA HIS A 74 7.64 -4.36 -5.51
C HIS A 74 6.81 -5.64 -5.65
N THR A 75 5.53 -5.61 -5.25
CA THR A 75 4.67 -6.79 -5.13
C THR A 75 3.53 -6.79 -6.15
N HIS A 76 2.99 -7.98 -6.43
CA HIS A 76 1.81 -8.11 -7.28
C HIS A 76 0.58 -7.43 -6.66
N SER A 77 0.34 -7.67 -5.36
CA SER A 77 -0.80 -7.09 -4.64
C SER A 77 -0.80 -5.56 -4.64
N ALA A 78 0.35 -4.91 -4.52
CA ALA A 78 0.42 -3.45 -4.58
C ALA A 78 0.02 -2.90 -5.96
N VAL A 79 0.53 -3.51 -7.05
CA VAL A 79 0.11 -3.15 -8.41
C VAL A 79 -1.40 -3.39 -8.59
N ASP A 80 -1.88 -4.54 -8.15
CA ASP A 80 -3.27 -4.96 -8.36
C ASP A 80 -4.25 -4.09 -7.55
N ASN A 81 -3.89 -3.66 -6.34
CA ASN A 81 -4.69 -2.74 -5.52
C ASN A 81 -4.94 -1.38 -6.19
N VAL A 82 -3.95 -0.87 -6.95
CA VAL A 82 -4.12 0.34 -7.76
C VAL A 82 -5.07 0.04 -8.93
N LEU A 83 -4.84 -1.06 -9.64
CA LEU A 83 -5.63 -1.44 -10.82
C LEU A 83 -7.10 -1.73 -10.51
N LEU A 84 -7.40 -2.39 -9.40
CA LEU A 84 -8.76 -2.68 -8.97
C LEU A 84 -9.61 -1.41 -8.85
N LYS A 85 -8.98 -0.30 -8.41
CA LYS A 85 -9.61 1.01 -8.30
C LYS A 85 -9.64 1.81 -9.61
N LEU A 86 -8.86 1.39 -10.61
CA LEU A 86 -8.85 1.99 -11.95
C LEU A 86 -9.82 1.30 -12.92
N ARG A 87 -10.34 0.11 -12.58
CA ARG A 87 -11.32 -0.61 -13.40
C ARG A 87 -12.52 0.26 -13.73
N GLY A 88 -12.90 0.28 -15.00
CA GLY A 88 -14.00 1.10 -15.51
C GLY A 88 -13.71 2.60 -15.61
N LEU A 89 -12.56 3.07 -15.10
CA LEU A 89 -12.15 4.48 -15.18
C LEU A 89 -11.14 4.73 -16.31
N VAL A 90 -10.23 3.78 -16.53
CA VAL A 90 -9.24 3.81 -17.61
C VAL A 90 -9.02 2.40 -18.17
N ASP A 91 -8.72 2.31 -19.46
CA ASP A 91 -8.24 1.05 -20.07
C ASP A 91 -6.76 0.84 -19.71
N PHE A 92 -6.41 -0.38 -19.33
CA PHE A 92 -5.06 -0.75 -18.93
C PHE A 92 -4.71 -2.19 -19.28
N LEU A 93 -3.40 -2.46 -19.39
CA LEU A 93 -2.84 -3.80 -19.55
C LEU A 93 -2.06 -4.21 -18.31
N ARG A 94 -2.36 -5.38 -17.75
CA ARG A 94 -1.61 -5.97 -16.64
C ARG A 94 -0.68 -7.07 -17.14
N LEU A 95 0.63 -6.80 -17.13
CA LEU A 95 1.66 -7.76 -17.53
C LEU A 95 2.00 -8.73 -16.40
N GLY A 96 2.30 -9.99 -16.73
CA GLY A 96 2.71 -11.03 -15.77
C GLY A 96 1.85 -12.28 -15.84
N ALA A 97 2.30 -13.36 -15.19
CA ALA A 97 1.60 -14.63 -15.24
C ALA A 97 0.23 -14.57 -14.55
N VAL A 98 -0.83 -15.07 -15.21
CA VAL A 98 -2.24 -15.01 -14.74
C VAL A 98 -2.41 -15.42 -13.28
N HIS A 99 -1.76 -16.50 -12.85
CA HIS A 99 -1.89 -17.05 -11.49
C HIS A 99 -1.33 -16.12 -10.39
N LYS A 100 -0.60 -15.06 -10.75
CA LYS A 100 -0.08 -14.04 -9.83
C LYS A 100 -0.92 -12.76 -9.83
N LEU A 101 -1.90 -12.64 -10.72
CA LEU A 101 -2.82 -11.51 -10.76
C LEU A 101 -3.97 -11.75 -9.79
N HIS A 102 -4.51 -10.67 -9.24
CA HIS A 102 -5.79 -10.71 -8.54
C HIS A 102 -6.89 -11.32 -9.44
N PRO A 103 -7.79 -12.19 -8.91
CA PRO A 103 -8.81 -12.87 -9.71
C PRO A 103 -9.65 -11.93 -10.59
N GLU A 104 -10.06 -10.79 -10.02
CA GLU A 104 -10.83 -9.75 -10.73
C GLU A 104 -10.05 -8.96 -11.80
N LEU A 105 -8.74 -9.17 -11.91
CA LEU A 105 -7.89 -8.52 -12.90
C LEU A 105 -7.44 -9.47 -14.02
N THR A 106 -7.86 -10.73 -13.98
CA THR A 106 -7.41 -11.74 -14.94
C THR A 106 -7.82 -11.43 -16.38
N ASP A 107 -8.94 -10.72 -16.58
CA ASP A 107 -9.41 -10.23 -17.90
C ASP A 107 -8.51 -9.14 -18.49
N TYR A 108 -7.77 -8.41 -17.64
CA TYR A 108 -6.83 -7.36 -18.03
C TYR A 108 -5.41 -7.90 -18.26
N GLY A 109 -5.22 -9.22 -18.08
CA GLY A 109 -3.95 -9.91 -18.25
C GLY A 109 -3.59 -10.09 -19.71
N GLU A 110 -2.32 -9.85 -20.04
CA GLU A 110 -1.76 -10.06 -21.38
C GLU A 110 -1.93 -11.50 -21.89
N THR A 111 -1.69 -12.49 -21.03
CA THR A 111 -1.63 -13.91 -21.38
C THR A 111 -2.97 -14.52 -21.83
N ARG A 112 -4.07 -13.76 -21.76
CA ARG A 112 -5.36 -14.17 -22.34
C ARG A 112 -5.50 -13.76 -23.81
N GLN A 113 -4.64 -12.88 -24.30
CA GLN A 113 -4.66 -12.42 -25.66
C GLN A 113 -3.93 -13.42 -26.55
N VAL A 114 -4.57 -13.81 -27.64
CA VAL A 114 -3.99 -14.64 -28.68
C VAL A 114 -3.80 -13.75 -29.89
N PHE A 115 -2.55 -13.67 -30.37
CA PHE A 115 -2.20 -12.85 -31.53
C PHE A 115 -1.81 -13.77 -32.68
N SER A 116 -2.34 -13.49 -33.87
CA SER A 116 -2.06 -14.25 -35.09
C SER A 116 -0.79 -13.76 -35.79
N SER A 117 -0.28 -12.58 -35.41
CA SER A 117 0.94 -12.00 -35.97
C SER A 117 1.66 -11.06 -34.99
N PRO A 118 2.97 -10.82 -35.16
CA PRO A 118 3.69 -9.80 -34.41
C PRO A 118 3.11 -8.37 -34.57
N GLN A 119 2.54 -8.06 -35.74
CA GLN A 119 1.94 -6.75 -36.02
C GLN A 119 0.67 -6.52 -35.21
N GLU A 120 -0.17 -7.56 -35.09
CA GLU A 120 -1.37 -7.53 -34.25
C GLU A 120 -1.00 -7.37 -32.77
N MET A 121 0.00 -8.12 -32.30
CA MET A 121 0.53 -8.00 -30.95
C MET A 121 1.06 -6.58 -30.67
N GLN A 122 1.81 -6.01 -31.61
CA GLN A 122 2.32 -4.65 -31.48
C GLN A 122 1.19 -3.61 -31.44
N ALA A 123 0.21 -3.70 -32.36
CA ALA A 123 -0.94 -2.82 -32.38
C ALA A 123 -1.75 -2.89 -31.07
N PHE A 124 -1.92 -4.10 -30.52
CA PHE A 124 -2.56 -4.28 -29.21
C PHE A 124 -1.78 -3.56 -28.11
N TYR A 125 -0.46 -3.76 -28.00
CA TYR A 125 0.32 -3.09 -26.97
C TYR A 125 0.33 -1.57 -27.12
N ASP A 126 0.41 -1.06 -28.36
CA ASP A 126 0.42 0.36 -28.65
C ASP A 126 -0.93 1.02 -28.34
N SER A 127 -2.03 0.26 -28.42
CA SER A 127 -3.37 0.73 -28.01
C SER A 127 -3.52 1.01 -26.52
N LYS A 128 -2.64 0.45 -25.67
CA LYS A 128 -2.77 0.52 -24.21
C LYS A 128 -2.01 1.70 -23.65
N ASN A 129 -2.71 2.77 -23.25
CA ASN A 129 -2.08 3.96 -22.65
C ASN A 129 -1.56 3.71 -21.22
N VAL A 130 -2.16 2.76 -20.50
CA VAL A 130 -1.72 2.39 -19.15
C VAL A 130 -1.24 0.94 -19.18
N VAL A 131 -0.01 0.71 -18.71
CA VAL A 131 0.58 -0.62 -18.56
C VAL A 131 1.04 -0.78 -17.13
N ALA A 132 0.74 -1.93 -16.52
CA ALA A 132 1.09 -2.20 -15.14
C ALA A 132 1.85 -3.52 -14.99
N VAL A 133 2.92 -3.50 -14.21
CA VAL A 133 3.83 -4.63 -14.03
C VAL A 133 4.62 -4.49 -12.73
N THR A 134 5.08 -5.58 -12.12
CA THR A 134 6.01 -5.47 -10.98
C THR A 134 7.38 -4.98 -11.43
N CYS A 135 8.18 -4.38 -10.53
CA CYS A 135 9.50 -3.87 -10.89
C CYS A 135 10.41 -4.99 -11.44
N LEU A 136 10.30 -6.21 -10.92
CA LEU A 136 11.02 -7.38 -11.46
C LEU A 136 10.46 -7.86 -12.81
N GLY A 137 9.14 -7.76 -13.00
CA GLY A 137 8.48 -8.09 -14.26
C GLY A 137 8.75 -7.07 -15.38
N SER A 138 9.38 -5.94 -15.08
CA SER A 138 9.75 -4.92 -16.06
C SER A 138 10.78 -5.38 -17.10
N SER A 139 11.20 -6.66 -17.05
CA SER A 139 11.94 -7.31 -18.12
C SER A 139 11.14 -7.66 -19.35
N HIS A 140 9.85 -7.38 -19.34
CA HIS A 140 8.96 -7.60 -20.47
C HIS A 140 9.45 -6.89 -21.76
N PRO A 141 9.48 -7.56 -22.93
CA PRO A 141 9.94 -6.98 -24.21
C PRO A 141 9.20 -5.70 -24.63
N LEU A 142 7.96 -5.50 -24.18
CA LEU A 142 7.24 -4.25 -24.42
C LEU A 142 8.02 -3.03 -23.90
N LEU A 143 8.61 -3.15 -22.70
CA LEU A 143 9.26 -2.03 -22.02
C LEU A 143 10.65 -1.71 -22.57
N THR A 144 11.23 -2.59 -23.40
CA THR A 144 12.49 -2.31 -24.10
C THR A 144 12.26 -1.56 -25.41
N ARG A 145 11.04 -1.59 -25.96
CA ARG A 145 10.69 -0.96 -27.23
C ARG A 145 9.83 0.29 -27.10
N ARG A 146 9.17 0.46 -25.95
CA ARG A 146 8.27 1.58 -25.69
C ARG A 146 8.77 2.46 -24.56
N GLN A 147 8.69 3.77 -24.78
CA GLN A 147 8.90 4.77 -23.75
C GLN A 147 7.56 5.37 -23.33
N PHE A 148 7.30 5.41 -22.03
CA PHE A 148 6.13 6.02 -21.42
C PHE A 148 6.41 7.48 -21.05
N ASP A 149 5.37 8.30 -21.00
CA ASP A 149 5.51 9.68 -20.53
C ASP A 149 5.74 9.72 -19.01
N LEU A 150 5.10 8.81 -18.27
CA LEU A 150 5.16 8.74 -16.82
C LEU A 150 5.34 7.31 -16.29
N CYS A 151 6.32 7.09 -15.41
CA CYS A 151 6.41 5.90 -14.57
C CYS A 151 6.01 6.21 -13.12
N ILE A 152 5.11 5.42 -12.55
CA ILE A 152 4.68 5.50 -11.16
C ILE A 152 5.18 4.25 -10.45
N VAL A 153 6.01 4.43 -9.42
CA VAL A 153 6.51 3.35 -8.57
C VAL A 153 5.82 3.44 -7.21
N ASP A 154 4.80 2.62 -6.98
CA ASP A 154 4.14 2.51 -5.67
C ASP A 154 4.94 1.59 -4.72
N GLU A 155 4.85 1.84 -3.42
CA GLU A 155 5.66 1.18 -2.38
C GLU A 155 7.18 1.17 -2.69
N SER A 156 7.65 2.26 -3.32
CA SER A 156 9.05 2.42 -3.75
C SER A 156 10.07 2.39 -2.62
N GLY A 157 9.65 2.65 -1.38
CA GLY A 157 10.46 2.50 -0.17
C GLY A 157 10.95 1.06 0.05
N GLN A 158 10.22 0.06 -0.45
CA GLN A 158 10.51 -1.36 -0.31
C GLN A 158 11.32 -1.94 -1.49
N VAL A 159 11.57 -1.17 -2.54
CA VAL A 159 12.23 -1.65 -3.76
C VAL A 159 13.74 -1.42 -3.70
N LEU A 160 14.53 -2.46 -4.03
CA LEU A 160 15.97 -2.33 -4.22
C LEU A 160 16.29 -1.34 -5.36
N GLN A 161 17.28 -0.48 -5.15
CA GLN A 161 17.74 0.48 -6.16
C GLN A 161 17.99 -0.13 -7.55
N PRO A 162 18.78 -1.21 -7.71
CA PRO A 162 19.00 -1.80 -9.03
C PRO A 162 17.71 -2.31 -9.69
N THR A 163 16.74 -2.77 -8.89
CA THR A 163 15.48 -3.31 -9.38
C THR A 163 14.55 -2.22 -9.90
N VAL A 164 14.49 -1.06 -9.24
CA VAL A 164 13.61 0.04 -9.67
C VAL A 164 14.15 0.74 -10.92
N LEU A 165 15.47 0.74 -11.19
CA LEU A 165 16.02 1.45 -12.35
C LEU A 165 15.43 0.98 -13.68
N ARG A 166 15.14 -0.32 -13.82
CA ARG A 166 14.63 -0.89 -15.07
C ARG A 166 13.32 -0.25 -15.56
N PRO A 167 12.22 -0.22 -14.78
CA PRO A 167 11.01 0.47 -15.22
C PRO A 167 11.21 2.00 -15.39
N LEU A 168 12.15 2.61 -14.65
CA LEU A 168 12.44 4.04 -14.79
C LEU A 168 13.05 4.38 -16.16
N PHE A 169 13.91 3.53 -16.71
CA PHE A 169 14.47 3.73 -18.06
C PHE A 169 13.42 3.65 -19.17
N SER A 170 12.27 3.03 -18.90
CA SER A 170 11.15 2.97 -19.84
C SER A 170 10.23 4.19 -19.76
N ALA A 171 10.59 5.27 -19.05
CA ALA A 171 9.79 6.48 -18.99
C ALA A 171 10.61 7.77 -19.03
N ARG A 172 9.98 8.86 -19.49
CA ARG A 172 10.59 10.21 -19.53
C ARG A 172 10.60 10.89 -18.16
N LYS A 173 9.52 10.70 -17.40
CA LYS A 173 9.32 11.24 -16.05
C LYS A 173 8.97 10.10 -15.11
N PHE A 174 9.38 10.19 -13.84
CA PHE A 174 8.98 9.20 -12.86
C PHE A 174 8.57 9.78 -11.51
N ILE A 175 7.77 9.01 -10.78
CA ILE A 175 7.31 9.35 -9.44
C ILE A 175 7.55 8.14 -8.55
N LEU A 176 8.21 8.37 -7.42
CA LEU A 176 8.36 7.36 -6.39
C LEU A 176 7.38 7.68 -5.27
N ILE A 177 6.52 6.73 -4.96
CA ILE A 177 5.49 6.84 -3.94
C ILE A 177 5.80 5.79 -2.88
N GLY A 178 5.75 6.19 -1.61
CA GLY A 178 6.07 5.28 -0.52
C GLY A 178 6.28 6.02 0.79
N ASP A 179 6.83 5.29 1.74
CA ASP A 179 7.14 5.78 3.07
C ASP A 179 8.50 5.22 3.49
N PRO A 180 9.56 6.05 3.59
CA PRO A 180 10.89 5.58 3.95
C PRO A 180 10.98 5.15 5.42
N GLU A 181 10.00 5.51 6.26
CA GLU A 181 9.93 5.11 7.67
C GLU A 181 9.28 3.72 7.85
N GLN A 182 8.72 3.14 6.79
CA GLN A 182 8.20 1.76 6.78
C GLN A 182 9.30 0.75 6.41
N LEU A 183 8.92 -0.48 6.08
CA LEU A 183 9.85 -1.56 5.79
C LEU A 183 10.81 -1.17 4.64
N PRO A 184 12.14 -1.29 4.84
CA PRO A 184 13.11 -1.10 3.77
C PRO A 184 13.14 -2.34 2.84
N PRO A 185 13.89 -2.28 1.72
CA PRO A 185 14.10 -3.44 0.88
C PRO A 185 14.73 -4.62 1.64
N LEU A 186 14.23 -5.83 1.41
CA LEU A 186 14.75 -7.04 2.06
C LEU A 186 16.12 -7.41 1.51
N VAL A 187 17.16 -7.28 2.33
CA VAL A 187 18.53 -7.67 2.02
C VAL A 187 18.99 -8.78 2.97
N ARG A 188 19.22 -9.98 2.43
CA ARG A 188 19.65 -11.15 3.22
C ARG A 188 21.09 -11.07 3.71
N SER A 189 21.99 -10.50 2.89
CA SER A 189 23.41 -10.38 3.24
C SER A 189 23.63 -9.16 4.14
N THR A 190 24.05 -9.39 5.39
CA THR A 190 24.41 -8.33 6.33
C THR A 190 25.47 -7.41 5.73
N LYS A 191 26.50 -7.98 5.10
CA LYS A 191 27.57 -7.21 4.45
C LYS A 191 27.03 -6.30 3.34
N ALA A 192 26.13 -6.80 2.51
CA ALA A 192 25.53 -5.97 1.45
C ALA A 192 24.64 -4.86 2.03
N LYS A 193 23.92 -5.13 3.13
CA LYS A 193 23.11 -4.12 3.83
C LYS A 193 23.99 -3.01 4.42
N GLU A 194 25.10 -3.35 5.07
CA GLU A 194 26.11 -2.41 5.59
C GLU A 194 26.71 -1.54 4.47
N LEU A 195 26.96 -2.12 3.29
CA LEU A 195 27.44 -1.40 2.11
C LEU A 195 26.35 -0.58 1.40
N GLY A 196 25.14 -0.49 1.96
CA GLY A 196 24.08 0.42 1.52
C GLY A 196 23.03 -0.18 0.58
N LEU A 197 23.04 -1.50 0.32
CA LEU A 197 22.02 -2.15 -0.53
C LEU A 197 20.59 -2.03 0.06
N GLY A 198 20.49 -1.84 1.38
CA GLY A 198 19.22 -1.62 2.08
C GLY A 198 18.64 -0.21 1.91
N GLN A 199 19.35 0.73 1.30
CA GLN A 199 18.80 2.06 0.99
C GLN A 199 17.98 1.98 -0.30
N SER A 200 16.70 2.31 -0.27
CA SER A 200 15.85 2.42 -1.47
C SER A 200 16.17 3.69 -2.28
N LEU A 201 15.74 3.74 -3.55
CA LEU A 201 15.93 4.94 -4.36
C LEU A 201 15.12 6.12 -3.81
N PHE A 202 13.94 5.85 -3.24
CA PHE A 202 13.13 6.85 -2.55
C PHE A 202 13.93 7.50 -1.43
N ALA A 203 14.46 6.70 -0.49
CA ALA A 203 15.23 7.19 0.65
C ALA A 203 16.48 7.97 0.22
N ARG A 204 17.13 7.55 -0.87
CA ARG A 204 18.31 8.25 -1.43
C ARG A 204 17.98 9.63 -2.02
N LEU A 205 16.82 9.77 -2.65
CA LEU A 205 16.43 11.01 -3.35
C LEU A 205 15.64 11.99 -2.47
N ASP A 206 15.19 11.53 -1.30
CA ASP A 206 14.29 12.28 -0.42
C ASP A 206 14.89 13.58 0.09
N ARG A 207 14.23 14.69 -0.24
CA ARG A 207 14.56 16.04 0.22
C ARG A 207 13.36 16.97 0.03
N PRO A 208 13.20 18.01 0.88
CA PRO A 208 12.04 18.91 0.83
C PRO A 208 11.74 19.52 -0.55
N ALA A 209 12.79 19.81 -1.33
CA ALA A 209 12.67 20.42 -2.66
C ALA A 209 11.98 19.51 -3.70
N VAL A 210 11.91 18.19 -3.49
CA VAL A 210 11.37 17.23 -4.47
C VAL A 210 10.30 16.30 -3.88
N THR A 211 10.01 16.42 -2.59
CA THR A 211 9.06 15.56 -1.89
C THR A 211 7.78 16.31 -1.56
N SER A 212 6.64 15.69 -1.89
CA SER A 212 5.32 16.10 -1.38
C SER A 212 4.91 15.14 -0.27
N GLU A 213 4.68 15.66 0.93
CA GLU A 213 4.27 14.86 2.09
C GLU A 213 2.75 14.81 2.21
N LEU A 214 2.21 13.61 2.42
CA LEU A 214 0.82 13.38 2.80
C LEU A 214 0.84 12.93 4.27
N SER A 215 0.15 13.68 5.13
CA SER A 215 0.12 13.46 6.58
C SER A 215 -1.29 13.34 7.17
N LEU A 216 -2.32 13.76 6.42
CA LEU A 216 -3.73 13.52 6.78
C LEU A 216 -4.10 12.04 6.55
N GLN A 217 -4.34 11.29 7.62
CA GLN A 217 -4.63 9.86 7.59
C GLN A 217 -6.10 9.54 7.94
N TYR A 218 -6.66 8.50 7.33
CA TYR A 218 -8.08 8.12 7.43
C TYR A 218 -8.27 6.68 7.91
N ARG A 219 -7.33 6.13 8.69
CA ARG A 219 -7.31 4.73 9.14
C ARG A 219 -7.36 4.59 10.66
N MET A 220 -6.49 5.31 11.36
CA MET A 220 -6.22 5.14 12.78
C MET A 220 -6.98 6.20 13.57
N ASN A 221 -7.55 5.84 14.73
CA ASN A 221 -8.10 6.85 15.63
C ASN A 221 -6.99 7.67 16.31
N GLN A 222 -7.37 8.65 17.14
CA GLN A 222 -6.40 9.58 17.72
C GLN A 222 -5.35 8.87 18.57
N ARG A 223 -5.75 7.95 19.45
CA ARG A 223 -4.82 7.25 20.35
C ARG A 223 -3.79 6.38 19.61
N ILE A 224 -4.21 5.67 18.56
CA ILE A 224 -3.29 4.89 17.72
C ILE A 224 -2.38 5.82 16.91
N THR A 225 -2.92 6.96 16.43
CA THR A 225 -2.14 7.99 15.72
C THR A 225 -1.06 8.60 16.60
N ASP A 226 -1.39 8.92 17.86
CA ASP A 226 -0.45 9.49 18.83
C ASP A 226 0.71 8.54 19.13
N LEU A 227 0.43 7.23 19.23
CA LEU A 227 1.46 6.21 19.39
C LEU A 227 2.40 6.19 18.18
N ALA A 228 1.87 6.16 16.96
CA ALA A 228 2.69 6.20 15.74
C ALA A 228 3.51 7.50 15.64
N ASN A 229 2.92 8.64 16.03
CA ASN A 229 3.61 9.92 16.09
C ASN A 229 4.75 9.92 17.10
N THR A 230 4.53 9.36 18.28
CA THR A 230 5.54 9.29 19.34
C THR A 230 6.72 8.40 18.94
N LEU A 231 6.44 7.26 18.29
CA LEU A 231 7.47 6.28 17.97
C LEU A 231 8.21 6.57 16.65
N THR A 232 7.58 7.23 15.68
CA THR A 232 8.12 7.28 14.31
C THR A 232 7.93 8.63 13.62
N TYR A 233 6.73 9.20 13.66
CA TYR A 233 6.39 10.34 12.78
C TYR A 233 6.59 11.72 13.40
N ASN A 234 7.01 11.81 14.67
CA ASN A 234 7.31 13.06 15.39
C ASN A 234 6.17 14.09 15.33
N GLY A 235 4.93 13.66 15.59
CA GLY A 235 3.74 14.53 15.60
C GLY A 235 3.22 14.96 14.22
N ARG A 236 3.82 14.48 13.12
CA ARG A 236 3.43 14.89 11.76
C ARG A 236 2.13 14.27 11.27
N LEU A 237 1.77 13.06 11.70
CA LEU A 237 0.52 12.41 11.32
C LEU A 237 -0.69 13.10 11.96
N GLN A 238 -1.76 13.27 11.19
CA GLN A 238 -2.98 13.95 11.63
C GLN A 238 -4.21 13.16 11.19
N CYS A 239 -5.20 13.00 12.06
CA CYS A 239 -6.49 12.42 11.69
C CYS A 239 -7.18 13.30 10.64
N GLY A 240 -7.62 12.69 9.55
CA GLY A 240 -8.23 13.38 8.41
C GLY A 240 -9.65 13.88 8.69
N SER A 241 -10.30 13.40 9.75
CA SER A 241 -11.59 13.90 10.20
C SER A 241 -11.82 13.63 11.70
N PRO A 242 -12.73 14.37 12.36
CA PRO A 242 -13.12 14.11 13.74
C PRO A 242 -13.69 12.70 13.93
N GLU A 243 -14.45 12.18 12.97
CA GLU A 243 -15.07 10.85 13.03
C GLU A 243 -14.00 9.74 13.06
N VAL A 244 -12.93 9.90 12.28
CA VAL A 244 -11.77 9.00 12.33
C VAL A 244 -11.09 9.13 13.69
N ALA A 245 -10.85 10.36 14.16
CA ALA A 245 -10.15 10.62 15.42
C ALA A 245 -10.85 9.99 16.63
N SER A 246 -12.19 10.00 16.66
CA SER A 246 -13.00 9.46 17.75
C SER A 246 -13.48 8.01 17.54
N ALA A 247 -13.09 7.34 16.44
CA ALA A 247 -13.55 5.98 16.16
C ALA A 247 -13.05 4.98 17.20
N THR A 248 -13.95 4.12 17.69
CA THR A 248 -13.63 3.06 18.66
C THR A 248 -14.13 1.69 18.19
N LEU A 249 -13.68 0.63 18.87
CA LEU A 249 -14.16 -0.73 18.62
C LEU A 249 -15.65 -0.82 18.94
N SER A 250 -16.46 -1.18 17.94
CA SER A 250 -17.89 -1.44 18.12
C SER A 250 -18.13 -2.93 18.29
N LEU A 251 -18.73 -3.32 19.41
CA LEU A 251 -19.19 -4.68 19.68
C LEU A 251 -20.71 -4.73 19.54
N PRO A 252 -21.27 -5.31 18.45
CA PRO A 252 -22.72 -5.44 18.26
C PRO A 252 -23.44 -6.17 19.39
N LYS A 253 -22.77 -7.09 20.09
CA LYS A 253 -23.30 -7.83 21.23
C LYS A 253 -22.42 -7.56 22.46
N PRO A 254 -23.02 -7.42 23.66
CA PRO A 254 -22.24 -7.29 24.87
C PRO A 254 -21.45 -8.59 25.13
N LEU A 255 -20.25 -8.43 25.66
CA LEU A 255 -19.46 -9.56 26.15
C LEU A 255 -20.08 -10.06 27.46
N VAL A 256 -20.35 -11.35 27.54
CA VAL A 256 -20.90 -12.03 28.73
C VAL A 256 -19.86 -13.07 29.18
N ASP A 257 -19.70 -13.21 30.49
CA ASP A 257 -18.82 -14.20 31.14
C ASP A 257 -17.35 -14.16 30.66
N GLN A 258 -16.82 -12.97 30.35
CA GLN A 258 -15.43 -12.78 29.99
C GLN A 258 -14.58 -12.37 31.21
N PRO A 259 -13.32 -12.86 31.31
CA PRO A 259 -12.37 -12.35 32.30
C PRO A 259 -12.19 -10.83 32.17
N ASP A 260 -11.98 -10.14 33.31
CA ASP A 260 -11.83 -8.67 33.35
C ASP A 260 -10.79 -8.12 32.37
N TRP A 261 -9.68 -8.84 32.17
CA TRP A 261 -8.63 -8.42 31.25
C TRP A 261 -9.07 -8.49 29.78
N VAL A 262 -9.94 -9.43 29.40
CA VAL A 262 -10.52 -9.54 28.06
C VAL A 262 -11.52 -8.41 27.84
N SER A 263 -12.41 -8.19 28.81
CA SER A 263 -13.37 -7.08 28.78
C SER A 263 -12.66 -5.72 28.68
N ARG A 264 -11.53 -5.56 29.37
CA ARG A 264 -10.67 -4.38 29.26
C ARG A 264 -10.00 -4.28 27.88
N ALA A 265 -9.45 -5.39 27.38
CA ALA A 265 -8.78 -5.47 26.07
C ALA A 265 -9.70 -5.11 24.90
N LEU A 266 -11.01 -5.37 25.05
CA LEU A 266 -12.04 -5.12 24.05
C LEU A 266 -12.95 -3.94 24.40
N GLY A 267 -12.51 -3.07 25.32
CA GLY A 267 -13.29 -1.91 25.72
C GLY A 267 -13.46 -0.89 24.59
N SER A 268 -14.67 -0.31 24.49
CA SER A 268 -15.04 0.64 23.44
C SER A 268 -14.67 2.10 23.75
N SER A 269 -13.90 2.36 24.81
CA SER A 269 -13.37 3.69 25.11
C SER A 269 -12.18 4.01 24.21
N LEU A 270 -12.01 5.29 23.86
CA LEU A 270 -10.87 5.74 23.06
C LEU A 270 -9.54 5.40 23.74
N ASP A 271 -9.47 5.53 25.07
CA ASP A 271 -8.27 5.24 25.87
C ASP A 271 -7.88 3.76 25.89
N GLN A 272 -8.79 2.88 25.46
CA GLN A 272 -8.60 1.43 25.36
C GLN A 272 -8.28 0.99 23.92
N ALA A 273 -8.11 1.92 22.98
CA ALA A 273 -7.75 1.60 21.61
C ALA A 273 -6.35 0.98 21.45
N VAL A 274 -5.47 1.20 22.44
CA VAL A 274 -4.13 0.61 22.50
C VAL A 274 -3.96 -0.03 23.86
N ILE A 275 -3.78 -1.35 23.89
CA ILE A 275 -3.60 -2.13 25.11
C ILE A 275 -2.41 -3.05 24.94
N VAL A 276 -1.52 -3.05 25.93
CA VAL A 276 -0.40 -3.99 26.03
C VAL A 276 -0.78 -5.04 27.07
N LEU A 277 -0.85 -6.30 26.64
CA LEU A 277 -1.08 -7.44 27.51
C LEU A 277 0.27 -8.08 27.81
N ASP A 278 0.79 -7.85 29.02
CA ASP A 278 2.00 -8.51 29.50
C ASP A 278 1.67 -9.94 29.92
N THR A 279 2.18 -10.92 29.15
CA THR A 279 2.02 -12.35 29.43
C THR A 279 3.03 -12.88 30.44
N GLY A 280 3.92 -12.02 30.96
CA GLY A 280 5.02 -12.41 31.83
C GLY A 280 6.03 -13.29 31.12
N LYS A 281 6.73 -14.13 31.89
CA LYS A 281 7.72 -15.07 31.35
C LYS A 281 7.01 -16.32 30.81
N THR A 282 6.89 -16.38 29.49
CA THR A 282 6.38 -17.54 28.75
C THR A 282 7.50 -18.19 27.94
N GLU A 283 7.48 -19.52 27.82
CA GLU A 283 8.49 -20.24 27.03
C GLU A 283 8.18 -20.16 25.53
N ALA A 284 9.18 -19.76 24.75
CA ALA A 284 9.13 -19.78 23.30
C ALA A 284 10.03 -20.88 22.76
N VAL A 285 9.50 -21.73 21.88
CA VAL A 285 10.22 -22.86 21.26
C VAL A 285 10.06 -22.74 19.75
N ASP A 286 11.15 -22.86 18.99
CA ASP A 286 11.17 -22.78 17.53
C ASP A 286 10.45 -21.54 16.95
N CYS A 287 10.66 -20.39 17.59
CA CYS A 287 10.01 -19.13 17.23
C CYS A 287 8.46 -19.17 17.33
N THR A 288 7.93 -20.03 18.20
CA THR A 288 6.52 -20.10 18.56
C THR A 288 6.32 -19.88 20.06
N ASN A 289 5.19 -19.28 20.43
CA ASN A 289 4.76 -19.11 21.81
C ASN A 289 3.30 -19.56 21.95
N VAL A 290 3.10 -20.70 22.61
CA VAL A 290 1.76 -21.29 22.81
C VAL A 290 0.94 -20.46 23.80
N ALA A 291 1.55 -19.92 24.85
CA ALA A 291 0.83 -19.12 25.85
C ALA A 291 0.29 -17.82 25.23
N GLU A 292 1.09 -17.10 24.45
CA GLU A 292 0.61 -15.94 23.68
C GLU A 292 -0.47 -16.33 22.67
N THR A 293 -0.34 -17.49 22.03
CA THR A 293 -1.37 -18.02 21.12
C THR A 293 -2.71 -18.18 21.84
N GLU A 294 -2.74 -18.74 23.04
CA GLU A 294 -3.97 -18.88 23.82
C GLU A 294 -4.58 -17.52 24.23
N VAL A 295 -3.75 -16.53 24.55
CA VAL A 295 -4.21 -15.16 24.83
C VAL A 295 -4.86 -14.55 23.59
N VAL A 296 -4.22 -14.67 22.42
CA VAL A 296 -4.77 -14.18 21.14
C VAL A 296 -6.08 -14.89 20.80
N LEU A 297 -6.15 -16.21 20.98
CA LEU A 297 -7.39 -16.97 20.73
C LEU A 297 -8.53 -16.50 21.63
N LYS A 298 -8.28 -16.24 22.92
CA LYS A 298 -9.30 -15.70 23.83
C LYS A 298 -9.84 -14.36 23.36
N ILE A 299 -8.96 -13.44 22.94
CA ILE A 299 -9.37 -12.13 22.38
C ILE A 299 -10.19 -12.30 21.10
N VAL A 300 -9.72 -13.14 20.17
CA VAL A 300 -10.39 -13.40 18.90
C VAL A 300 -11.75 -14.06 19.10
N THR A 301 -11.86 -15.04 20.00
CA THR A 301 -13.14 -15.68 20.33
C THR A 301 -14.10 -14.68 20.96
N ALA A 302 -13.64 -13.84 21.89
CA ALA A 302 -14.46 -12.80 22.50
C ALA A 302 -14.93 -11.75 21.47
N LEU A 303 -14.09 -11.34 20.52
CA LEU A 303 -14.50 -10.48 19.39
C LEU A 303 -15.64 -11.11 18.58
N GLY A 304 -15.53 -12.40 18.26
CA GLY A 304 -16.57 -13.15 17.56
C GLY A 304 -17.89 -13.24 18.35
N GLN A 305 -17.81 -13.50 19.66
CA GLN A 305 -18.97 -13.49 20.56
C GLN A 305 -19.62 -12.10 20.65
N GLY A 306 -18.81 -11.05 20.66
CA GLY A 306 -19.22 -9.66 20.57
C GLY A 306 -19.83 -9.28 19.22
N GLY A 307 -19.85 -10.18 18.23
CA GLY A 307 -20.46 -9.97 16.92
C GLY A 307 -19.56 -9.32 15.87
N VAL A 308 -18.25 -9.25 16.11
CA VAL A 308 -17.29 -8.75 15.13
C VAL A 308 -17.02 -9.82 14.07
N ALA A 309 -17.25 -9.50 12.80
CA ALA A 309 -16.95 -10.39 11.69
C ALA A 309 -15.43 -10.63 11.56
N GLY A 310 -15.02 -11.86 11.27
CA GLY A 310 -13.61 -12.25 11.23
C GLY A 310 -12.79 -11.48 10.18
N GLU A 311 -13.42 -11.07 9.08
CA GLU A 311 -12.80 -10.23 8.03
C GLU A 311 -12.41 -8.83 8.52
N ARG A 312 -12.93 -8.38 9.68
CA ARG A 312 -12.56 -7.12 10.33
C ARG A 312 -11.45 -7.29 11.36
N VAL A 313 -10.92 -8.50 11.52
CA VAL A 313 -9.89 -8.85 12.50
C VAL A 313 -8.64 -9.34 11.77
N GLY A 314 -7.50 -8.72 12.08
CA GLY A 314 -6.18 -9.14 11.62
C GLY A 314 -5.29 -9.50 12.80
N VAL A 315 -4.57 -10.61 12.70
CA VAL A 315 -3.56 -11.05 13.67
C VAL A 315 -2.20 -11.03 13.00
N ILE A 316 -1.24 -10.34 13.61
CA ILE A 316 0.10 -10.17 13.06
C ILE A 316 1.13 -10.75 14.03
N ALA A 317 2.09 -11.51 13.52
CA ALA A 317 3.23 -11.99 14.29
C ALA A 317 4.53 -11.91 13.47
N PRO A 318 5.68 -11.60 14.08
CA PRO A 318 6.93 -11.39 13.34
C PRO A 318 7.52 -12.69 12.78
N TYR A 319 7.26 -13.83 13.43
CA TYR A 319 7.81 -15.13 13.03
C TYR A 319 6.80 -15.95 12.22
N ARG A 320 7.26 -16.49 11.08
CA ARG A 320 6.42 -17.35 10.22
C ARG A 320 5.92 -18.60 10.94
N ALA A 321 6.74 -19.18 11.82
CA ALA A 321 6.33 -20.33 12.63
C ALA A 321 5.15 -19.98 13.55
N GLN A 322 5.19 -18.83 14.22
CA GLN A 322 4.08 -18.33 15.04
C GLN A 322 2.83 -18.04 14.22
N VAL A 323 2.98 -17.46 13.02
CA VAL A 323 1.87 -17.24 12.09
C VAL A 323 1.21 -18.57 11.69
N GLU A 324 2.00 -19.60 11.40
CA GLU A 324 1.47 -20.92 11.04
C GLU A 324 0.72 -21.57 12.21
N LEU A 325 1.27 -21.47 13.43
CA LEU A 325 0.59 -21.93 14.64
C LEU A 325 -0.74 -21.20 14.86
N LEU A 326 -0.74 -19.87 14.80
CA LEU A 326 -1.94 -19.04 14.94
C LEU A 326 -2.99 -19.41 13.88
N ARG A 327 -2.60 -19.52 12.60
CA ARG A 327 -3.52 -19.95 11.51
C ARG A 327 -4.19 -21.28 11.80
N LYS A 328 -3.42 -22.29 12.22
CA LYS A 328 -3.95 -23.61 12.56
C LYS A 328 -4.96 -23.51 13.70
N ARG A 329 -4.67 -22.72 14.74
CA ARG A 329 -5.51 -22.61 15.93
C ARG A 329 -6.76 -21.76 15.69
N THR A 330 -6.66 -20.65 14.94
CA THR A 330 -7.82 -19.80 14.62
C THR A 330 -8.78 -20.49 13.64
N ALA A 331 -8.30 -21.36 12.75
CA ALA A 331 -9.15 -22.12 11.83
C ALA A 331 -10.10 -23.09 12.54
N CYS A 332 -9.77 -23.53 13.76
CA CYS A 332 -10.62 -24.42 14.55
C CYS A 332 -11.77 -23.70 15.28
N LEU A 333 -11.82 -22.36 15.25
CA LEU A 333 -12.85 -21.58 15.93
C LEU A 333 -14.16 -21.54 15.11
N THR A 334 -15.23 -22.10 15.67
CA THR A 334 -16.57 -22.08 15.06
C THR A 334 -17.09 -20.65 14.89
N GLY A 335 -17.59 -20.31 13.70
CA GLY A 335 -18.09 -18.95 13.38
C GLY A 335 -17.03 -17.95 12.92
N SER A 336 -15.75 -18.34 12.87
CA SER A 336 -14.69 -17.49 12.31
C SER A 336 -14.72 -17.52 10.79
N SER A 337 -15.50 -16.61 10.20
CA SER A 337 -15.21 -16.09 8.86
C SER A 337 -13.75 -15.66 8.78
N ARG A 338 -13.14 -15.70 7.59
CA ARG A 338 -11.69 -15.56 7.31
C ARG A 338 -10.97 -14.48 8.13
N ILE A 339 -10.47 -14.81 9.32
CA ILE A 339 -9.53 -13.97 10.06
C ILE A 339 -8.20 -14.01 9.31
N GLU A 340 -7.65 -12.84 9.00
CA GLU A 340 -6.34 -12.77 8.38
C GLU A 340 -5.25 -12.91 9.44
N VAL A 341 -4.38 -13.90 9.29
CA VAL A 341 -3.20 -14.09 10.15
C VAL A 341 -1.96 -14.03 9.27
N ASN A 342 -1.06 -13.08 9.51
CA ASN A 342 0.09 -12.85 8.62
C ASN A 342 1.32 -12.31 9.35
N THR A 343 2.44 -12.24 8.63
CA THR A 343 3.59 -11.45 9.09
C THR A 343 3.33 -9.96 8.87
N VAL A 344 4.16 -9.11 9.50
CA VAL A 344 4.19 -7.65 9.26
C VAL A 344 4.39 -7.35 7.77
#